data_AF-A0A0B8P731-F1
#
_entry.id   AF-A0A0B8P731-F1
#
_cell.length_a   1.000
_cell.length_b   1.000
_cell.length_c   1.000
_cell.angle_alpha   90.00
_cell.angle_beta   90.00
_cell.angle_gamma   90.00
#
_symmetry.space_group_name_H-M   'P 1'
#
loop_
_entity.id
_entity.type
_entity.pdbx_description
1 polymer ?
#
loop_
_entity_poly.entity_id
_entity_poly.type
_entity_poly.pdbx_seq_one_letter_code
_entity_poly.pdbx_strand_id
1 'polypeptide(L)'
;MVTPDELAEELIKVSNGTAPKPLVQDIELLVEMFSCLFELKKVGVRLTSLDVAMCPRFHVDHVPCRLVSTYHGVATEWLAHTDVDRTKLGHGSKGLSDAQSGLYPNPDCVKQLSTGDVALLKGESWLGNTEGGLVHRSPGVPSGQQRLLLTLDFYD
;
A
#
# COMPACT_ATOMS: atom_id res chain seq x y z
N MET A 1 4.87 5.68 -14.60
CA MET A 1 3.44 5.61 -14.96
C MET A 1 3.33 4.85 -16.25
N VAL A 2 2.24 4.10 -16.42
CA VAL A 2 2.00 3.28 -17.61
C VAL A 2 0.51 3.31 -17.95
N THR A 3 0.20 3.14 -19.23
CA THR A 3 -1.12 2.64 -19.64
C THR A 3 -1.13 1.12 -19.46
N PRO A 4 -2.29 0.45 -19.30
CA PRO A 4 -2.35 -1.00 -19.25
C PRO A 4 -1.68 -1.67 -20.45
N ASP A 5 -1.90 -1.14 -21.66
CA ASP A 5 -1.36 -1.70 -22.92
C ASP A 5 0.17 -1.62 -23.03
N GLU A 6 0.81 -0.63 -22.38
CA GLU A 6 2.27 -0.41 -22.46
C GLU A 6 3.05 -1.07 -21.29
N LEU A 7 2.35 -1.58 -20.27
CA LEU A 7 2.97 -2.04 -19.03
C LEU A 7 3.94 -3.20 -19.24
N ALA A 8 3.57 -4.17 -20.09
CA ALA A 8 4.39 -5.33 -20.42
C ALA A 8 5.78 -4.93 -20.90
N GLU A 9 5.79 -4.06 -21.92
CA GLU A 9 7.00 -3.58 -22.57
C GLU A 9 7.85 -2.77 -21.60
N GLU A 10 7.23 -1.91 -20.80
CA GLU A 10 7.95 -1.12 -19.79
C GLU A 10 8.55 -2.02 -18.69
N LEU A 11 7.83 -3.01 -18.16
CA LEU A 11 8.38 -3.95 -17.16
C LEU A 11 9.55 -4.77 -17.71
N ILE A 12 9.46 -5.25 -18.95
CA ILE A 12 10.55 -5.96 -19.64
C ILE A 12 11.75 -5.04 -19.79
N LYS A 13 11.53 -3.79 -20.22
CA LYS A 13 12.59 -2.79 -20.40
C LYS A 13 13.27 -2.43 -19.09
N VAL A 14 12.52 -2.11 -18.02
CA VAL A 14 13.10 -1.70 -16.72
C VAL A 14 13.85 -2.88 -16.07
N SER A 15 13.42 -4.11 -16.33
CA SER A 15 14.12 -5.31 -15.85
C SER A 15 15.23 -5.80 -16.78
N ASN A 16 15.53 -5.13 -17.89
CA ASN A 16 16.44 -5.62 -18.93
C ASN A 16 16.11 -7.06 -19.39
N GLY A 17 14.82 -7.42 -19.42
CA GLY A 17 14.33 -8.75 -19.79
C GLY A 17 14.53 -9.84 -18.74
N THR A 18 14.95 -9.49 -17.52
CA THR A 18 15.23 -10.46 -16.45
C THR A 18 14.06 -10.69 -15.51
N ALA A 19 12.98 -9.89 -15.61
CA ALA A 19 11.80 -10.08 -14.76
C ALA A 19 11.18 -11.47 -15.00
N PRO A 20 10.85 -12.21 -13.93
CA PRO A 20 10.11 -13.47 -14.06
C PRO A 20 8.76 -13.24 -14.73
N LYS A 21 8.44 -14.04 -15.77
CA LYS A 21 7.17 -13.93 -16.50
C LYS A 21 5.93 -13.95 -15.59
N PRO A 22 5.83 -14.82 -14.57
CA PRO A 22 4.65 -14.81 -13.68
C PRO A 22 4.48 -13.51 -12.91
N LEU A 23 5.58 -12.85 -12.54
CA LEU A 23 5.51 -11.55 -11.85
C LEU A 23 5.01 -10.46 -12.78
N VAL A 24 5.49 -10.43 -14.03
CA VAL A 24 5.04 -9.48 -15.05
C VAL A 24 3.54 -9.65 -15.30
N GLN A 25 3.09 -10.88 -15.52
CA GLN A 25 1.68 -11.21 -15.78
C GLN A 25 0.76 -10.85 -14.60
N ASP A 26 1.22 -11.06 -13.37
CA ASP A 26 0.44 -10.68 -12.19
C ASP A 26 0.32 -9.14 -12.07
N ILE A 27 1.42 -8.40 -12.25
CA ILE A 27 1.38 -6.93 -12.24
C ILE A 27 0.49 -6.40 -13.36
N GLU A 28 0.53 -7.00 -14.55
CA GLU A 28 -0.37 -6.68 -15.68
C GLU A 28 -1.83 -6.84 -15.29
N LEU A 29 -2.19 -8.01 -14.77
CA LEU A 29 -3.56 -8.29 -14.33
C LEU A 29 -4.03 -7.28 -13.26
N LEU A 30 -3.17 -6.96 -12.28
CA LEU A 30 -3.53 -6.01 -11.22
C LEU A 30 -3.71 -4.59 -11.75
N VAL A 31 -2.88 -4.15 -12.70
CA VAL A 31 -3.01 -2.83 -13.33
C VAL A 31 -4.25 -2.76 -14.22
N GLU A 32 -4.54 -3.80 -15.00
CA GLU A 32 -5.77 -3.90 -15.80
C GLU A 32 -7.02 -3.86 -14.91
N MET A 33 -7.05 -4.66 -13.84
CA MET A 33 -8.17 -4.69 -12.90
C MET A 33 -8.37 -3.34 -12.20
N PHE A 34 -7.28 -2.69 -11.75
CA PHE A 34 -7.33 -1.39 -11.09
C PHE A 34 -7.78 -0.28 -12.05
N SER A 35 -7.22 -0.26 -13.27
CA SER A 35 -7.62 0.66 -14.34
C SER A 35 -9.08 0.50 -14.71
N CYS A 36 -9.56 -0.73 -14.87
CA CYS A 36 -10.96 -1.04 -15.19
C CYS A 36 -11.91 -0.61 -14.06
N LEU A 37 -11.58 -0.96 -12.81
CA LEU A 37 -12.43 -0.66 -11.65
C LEU A 37 -12.63 0.84 -11.41
N PHE A 38 -11.59 1.65 -11.68
CA PHE A 38 -11.60 3.09 -11.43
C PHE A 38 -11.66 3.93 -12.71
N GLU A 39 -11.86 3.31 -13.87
CA GLU A 39 -11.91 3.95 -15.20
C GLU A 39 -10.68 4.82 -15.52
N LEU A 40 -9.49 4.38 -15.08
CA LEU A 40 -8.25 5.13 -15.22
C LEU A 40 -7.58 4.87 -16.57
N LYS A 41 -7.16 5.93 -17.25
CA LYS A 41 -6.36 5.81 -18.49
C LYS A 41 -4.90 5.46 -18.23
N LYS A 42 -4.38 5.87 -17.07
CA LYS A 42 -3.00 5.64 -16.65
C LYS A 42 -2.98 5.25 -15.18
N VAL A 43 -1.99 4.45 -14.81
CA VAL A 43 -1.79 4.01 -13.43
C VAL A 43 -0.37 4.35 -12.99
N GLY A 44 -0.26 4.88 -11.77
CA GLY A 44 1.01 5.05 -11.09
C GLY A 44 1.45 3.70 -10.55
N VAL A 45 2.38 3.02 -11.23
CA VAL A 45 2.92 1.72 -10.79
C VAL A 45 4.24 1.93 -10.06
N ARG A 46 4.39 1.33 -8.89
CA ARG A 46 5.66 1.28 -8.15
C ARG A 46 5.88 -0.13 -7.60
N LEU A 47 6.99 -0.73 -8.01
CA LEU A 47 7.52 -1.97 -7.44
C LEU A 47 8.82 -1.62 -6.69
N THR A 48 8.95 -2.02 -5.44
CA THR A 48 10.11 -1.62 -4.61
C THR A 48 10.56 -2.76 -3.70
N SER A 49 11.87 -3.01 -3.68
CA SER A 49 12.53 -3.85 -2.69
C SER A 49 12.92 -2.99 -1.49
N LEU A 50 12.55 -3.43 -0.29
CA LEU A 50 12.75 -2.69 0.95
C LEU A 50 13.45 -3.60 1.97
N ASP A 51 14.51 -3.08 2.59
CA ASP A 51 15.16 -3.65 3.78
C ASP A 51 14.82 -2.86 5.06
N VAL A 52 14.17 -1.71 4.92
CA VAL A 52 13.66 -0.87 6.00
C VAL A 52 12.21 -0.43 5.73
N ALA A 53 11.44 -0.19 6.78
CA ALA A 53 10.08 0.32 6.66
C ALA A 53 10.07 1.78 6.18
N MET A 54 9.35 2.08 5.09
CA MET A 54 9.22 3.46 4.59
C MET A 54 8.29 4.32 5.47
N CYS A 55 7.16 3.75 5.91
CA CYS A 55 6.15 4.42 6.73
C CYS A 55 5.86 3.58 7.99
N PRO A 56 6.75 3.60 9.00
CA PRO A 56 6.64 2.73 10.17
C PRO A 56 5.55 3.14 11.15
N ARG A 57 4.97 4.34 11.01
CA ARG A 57 3.85 4.80 11.82
C ARG A 57 2.53 4.66 11.07
N PHE A 58 1.46 4.37 11.82
CA PHE A 58 0.11 4.39 11.29
C PHE A 58 -0.24 5.78 10.74
N HIS A 59 -0.73 5.78 9.51
CA HIS A 59 -1.11 6.98 8.77
C HIS A 59 -2.26 6.66 7.82
N VAL A 60 -2.79 7.72 7.20
CA VAL A 60 -3.72 7.66 6.07
C VAL A 60 -3.02 8.23 4.85
N ASP A 61 -3.38 7.73 3.67
CA ASP A 61 -2.91 8.31 2.42
C ASP A 61 -3.86 9.43 1.95
N HIS A 62 -3.26 10.47 1.37
CA HIS A 62 -3.98 11.55 0.68
C HIS A 62 -4.04 11.29 -0.84
N VAL A 63 -4.57 10.12 -1.19
CA VAL A 63 -4.90 9.72 -2.56
C VAL A 63 -6.35 9.23 -2.60
N PRO A 64 -7.00 9.08 -3.76
CA PRO A 64 -8.34 8.50 -3.82
C PRO A 64 -8.35 7.04 -3.34
N CYS A 65 -7.54 6.19 -3.96
CA CYS A 65 -7.35 4.82 -3.53
C CYS A 65 -5.96 4.35 -3.97
N ARG A 66 -5.35 3.49 -3.15
CA ARG A 66 -4.10 2.80 -3.48
C ARG A 66 -4.33 1.30 -3.46
N LEU A 67 -3.91 0.59 -4.50
CA LEU A 67 -3.74 -0.86 -4.41
C LEU A 67 -2.41 -1.16 -3.74
N VAL A 68 -2.38 -2.09 -2.79
CA VAL A 68 -1.16 -2.59 -2.17
C VAL A 68 -1.14 -4.11 -2.25
N SER A 69 -0.03 -4.67 -2.74
CA SER A 69 0.25 -6.11 -2.70
C SER A 69 1.70 -6.35 -2.32
N THR A 70 1.95 -7.25 -1.38
CA THR A 70 3.31 -7.66 -0.99
C THR A 70 3.60 -9.02 -1.63
N TYR A 71 4.60 -9.07 -2.52
CA TYR A 71 5.02 -10.30 -3.20
C TYR A 71 6.00 -11.13 -2.38
N HIS A 72 6.76 -10.48 -1.52
CA HIS A 72 7.73 -11.16 -0.65
C HIS A 72 7.95 -10.36 0.64
N GLY A 73 8.21 -11.04 1.75
CA GLY A 73 8.46 -10.44 3.05
C GLY A 73 7.19 -10.07 3.82
N VAL A 74 7.36 -9.30 4.91
CA VAL A 74 6.26 -8.87 5.78
C VAL A 74 5.30 -7.92 5.04
N ALA A 75 3.99 -8.14 5.19
CA ALA A 75 2.96 -7.38 4.47
C ALA A 75 2.35 -6.26 5.34
N THR A 76 1.64 -5.34 4.70
CA THR A 76 1.10 -4.12 5.33
C THR A 76 0.20 -4.42 6.53
N GLU A 77 0.35 -3.62 7.59
CA GLU A 77 -0.55 -3.63 8.76
C GLU A 77 -1.60 -2.54 8.63
N TRP A 78 -2.80 -2.79 9.16
CA TRP A 78 -3.93 -1.88 9.11
C TRP A 78 -4.81 -1.97 10.37
N LEU A 79 -5.61 -0.93 10.58
CA LEU A 79 -6.57 -0.82 11.68
C LEU A 79 -7.98 -0.62 11.12
N ALA A 80 -8.97 -1.28 11.74
CA ALA A 80 -10.37 -1.06 11.42
C ALA A 80 -10.78 0.36 11.82
N HIS A 81 -11.66 1.00 11.04
CA HIS A 81 -12.07 2.39 11.29
C HIS A 81 -12.64 2.61 12.70
N THR A 82 -13.36 1.63 13.25
CA THR A 82 -13.95 1.67 14.59
C THR A 82 -12.93 1.61 15.73
N ASP A 83 -11.71 1.13 15.44
CA ASP A 83 -10.69 0.84 16.45
C ASP A 83 -9.65 1.97 16.54
N VAL A 84 -9.84 3.06 15.80
CA VAL A 84 -8.88 4.16 15.69
C VAL A 84 -9.40 5.43 16.37
N ASP A 85 -8.63 5.96 17.32
CA ASP A 85 -8.73 7.36 17.74
C ASP A 85 -7.89 8.24 16.80
N ARG A 86 -8.55 8.80 15.78
CA ARG A 86 -7.90 9.62 14.75
C ARG A 86 -7.25 10.88 15.29
N THR A 87 -7.65 11.36 16.47
CA THR A 87 -7.02 12.52 17.12
C THR A 87 -5.58 12.23 17.55
N LYS A 88 -5.15 10.96 17.53
CA LYS A 88 -3.80 10.50 17.86
C LYS A 88 -2.89 10.27 16.65
N LEU A 89 -3.39 10.42 15.43
CA LEU A 89 -2.57 10.28 14.22
C LEU A 89 -1.54 11.42 14.09
N GLY A 90 -0.36 11.09 13.54
CA GLY A 90 0.67 12.08 13.24
C GLY A 90 1.09 12.93 14.45
N HIS A 91 0.93 14.25 14.36
CA HIS A 91 1.25 15.17 15.47
C HIS A 91 0.32 15.00 16.69
N GLY A 92 -0.87 14.44 16.49
CA GLY A 92 -1.82 14.13 17.57
C GLY A 92 -1.29 13.13 18.59
N SER A 93 -0.27 12.35 18.22
CA SER A 93 0.39 11.39 19.12
C SER A 93 1.24 12.05 20.21
N LYS A 94 1.52 13.36 20.11
CA LYS A 94 2.40 14.11 21.02
C LYS A 94 3.79 13.49 21.18
N GLY A 95 4.30 12.85 20.13
CA GLY A 95 5.61 12.20 20.11
C GLY A 95 5.62 10.79 20.71
N LEU A 96 4.49 10.28 21.20
CA LEU A 96 4.35 8.89 21.64
C LEU A 96 4.29 7.95 20.43
N SER A 97 4.71 6.70 20.67
CA SER A 97 4.55 5.61 19.71
C SER A 97 3.08 5.24 19.51
N ASP A 98 2.75 4.58 18.40
CA ASP A 98 1.37 4.17 18.10
C ASP A 98 0.76 3.29 19.21
N ALA A 99 1.58 2.44 19.84
CA ALA A 99 1.16 1.56 20.93
C ALA A 99 0.94 2.29 22.27
N GLN A 100 1.45 3.53 22.41
CA GLN A 100 1.41 4.29 23.67
C GLN A 100 0.54 5.56 23.57
N SER A 101 0.26 6.03 22.35
CA SER A 101 -0.49 7.27 22.11
C SER A 101 -1.98 7.16 22.41
N GLY A 102 -2.49 5.92 22.53
CA GLY A 102 -3.92 5.62 22.59
C GLY A 102 -4.56 5.61 21.20
N LEU A 103 -3.79 5.50 20.12
CA LEU A 103 -4.29 5.45 18.74
C LEU A 103 -5.30 4.30 18.53
N TYR A 104 -5.08 3.17 19.19
CA TYR A 104 -5.96 2.02 19.17
C TYR A 104 -6.02 1.41 20.59
N PRO A 105 -7.11 0.69 20.94
CA PRO A 105 -7.35 0.31 22.33
C PRO A 105 -6.40 -0.78 22.84
N ASN A 106 -5.98 -1.71 21.99
CA ASN A 106 -5.03 -2.78 22.33
C ASN A 106 -4.35 -3.35 21.07
N PRO A 107 -3.22 -4.07 21.21
CA PRO A 107 -2.46 -4.61 20.08
C PRO A 107 -3.23 -5.57 19.16
N ASP A 108 -4.26 -6.26 19.65
CA ASP A 108 -5.02 -7.25 18.85
C ASP A 108 -5.89 -6.57 17.76
N CYS A 109 -6.07 -5.25 17.84
CA CYS A 109 -6.68 -4.44 16.80
C CYS A 109 -5.80 -4.33 15.54
N VAL A 110 -4.47 -4.46 15.67
CA VAL A 110 -3.56 -4.41 14.52
C VAL A 110 -3.76 -5.67 13.69
N LYS A 111 -4.26 -5.49 12.47
CA LYS A 111 -4.39 -6.57 11.48
C LYS A 111 -3.25 -6.49 10.49
N GLN A 112 -2.84 -7.64 9.96
CA GLN A 112 -1.81 -7.72 8.94
C GLN A 112 -2.37 -8.42 7.71
N LEU A 113 -2.06 -7.88 6.52
CA LEU A 113 -2.26 -8.60 5.27
C LEU A 113 -1.31 -9.80 5.18
N SER A 114 -1.62 -10.71 4.26
CA SER A 114 -0.75 -11.82 3.85
C SER A 114 -0.02 -11.49 2.54
N THR A 115 1.08 -12.18 2.30
CA THR A 115 1.76 -12.14 0.99
C THR A 115 0.81 -12.60 -0.11
N GLY A 116 0.74 -11.82 -1.19
CA GLY A 116 -0.15 -12.07 -2.32
C GLY A 116 -1.57 -11.50 -2.15
N ASP A 117 -1.94 -10.98 -0.97
CA ASP A 117 -3.21 -10.27 -0.82
C ASP A 117 -3.26 -9.03 -1.72
N VAL A 118 -4.39 -8.82 -2.37
CA VAL A 118 -4.68 -7.64 -3.18
C VAL A 118 -5.59 -6.71 -2.40
N ALA A 119 -5.03 -5.67 -1.79
CA ALA A 119 -5.79 -4.75 -0.94
C ALA A 119 -6.02 -3.40 -1.63
N LEU A 120 -7.26 -2.92 -1.60
CA LEU A 120 -7.64 -1.56 -2.00
C LEU A 120 -7.78 -0.67 -0.76
N LEU A 121 -6.86 0.27 -0.60
CA LEU A 121 -6.79 1.19 0.52
C LEU A 121 -7.40 2.51 0.10
N LYS A 122 -8.64 2.76 0.53
CA LYS A 122 -9.30 4.05 0.28
C LYS A 122 -8.60 5.14 1.09
N GLY A 123 -8.13 6.19 0.42
CA GLY A 123 -7.50 7.34 1.06
C GLY A 123 -8.50 8.48 1.30
N GLU A 124 -8.01 9.59 1.85
CA GLU A 124 -8.87 10.71 2.23
C GLU A 124 -9.26 11.62 1.06
N SER A 125 -8.57 11.52 -0.08
CA SER A 125 -8.92 12.28 -1.28
C SER A 125 -10.05 11.61 -2.09
N TRP A 126 -10.55 10.45 -1.66
CA TRP A 126 -11.76 9.87 -2.24
C TRP A 126 -12.98 10.73 -1.92
N LEU A 127 -13.86 10.94 -2.91
CA LEU A 127 -15.05 11.78 -2.75
C LEU A 127 -15.91 11.29 -1.57
N GLY A 128 -16.09 12.16 -0.57
CA GLY A 128 -16.87 11.86 0.64
C GLY A 128 -16.16 10.97 1.66
N ASN A 129 -14.84 10.79 1.57
CA ASN A 129 -14.05 9.97 2.51
C ASN A 129 -13.06 10.76 3.37
N THR A 130 -13.28 12.07 3.53
CA THR A 130 -12.49 12.89 4.46
C THR A 130 -12.61 12.33 5.87
N GLU A 131 -11.47 12.17 6.58
CA GLU A 131 -11.38 11.45 7.86
C GLU A 131 -11.84 9.98 7.81
N GLY A 132 -12.01 9.42 6.62
CA GLY A 132 -12.44 8.04 6.37
C GLY A 132 -11.33 7.15 5.81
N GLY A 133 -10.14 7.69 5.55
CA GLY A 133 -9.03 6.95 4.96
C GLY A 133 -8.61 5.75 5.80
N LEU A 134 -8.22 4.64 5.16
CA LEU A 134 -7.75 3.45 5.88
C LEU A 134 -6.44 3.79 6.61
N VAL A 135 -6.45 3.55 7.92
CA VAL A 135 -5.25 3.69 8.74
C VAL A 135 -4.38 2.45 8.59
N HIS A 136 -3.18 2.64 8.06
CA HIS A 136 -2.26 1.56 7.74
C HIS A 136 -0.80 1.97 7.94
N ARG A 137 0.10 0.99 7.94
CA ARG A 137 1.56 1.22 8.01
C ARG A 137 2.35 0.11 7.33
N SER A 138 3.60 0.41 7.02
CA SER A 138 4.59 -0.61 6.70
C SER A 138 5.17 -1.15 8.02
N PRO A 139 4.99 -2.43 8.36
CA PRO A 139 5.71 -2.99 9.50
C PRO A 139 7.23 -2.97 9.27
N GLY A 140 7.97 -3.08 10.36
CA GLY A 140 9.42 -3.23 10.32
C GLY A 140 9.82 -4.50 9.57
N VAL A 141 10.76 -4.39 8.65
CA VAL A 141 11.34 -5.54 7.95
C VAL A 141 12.31 -6.25 8.92
N PRO A 142 12.16 -7.55 9.19
CA PRO A 142 13.09 -8.26 10.08
C PRO A 142 14.52 -8.23 9.55
N SER A 143 15.50 -8.20 10.46
CA SER A 143 16.92 -8.16 10.09
C SER A 143 17.30 -9.28 9.13
N GLY A 144 17.94 -8.93 8.02
CA GLY A 144 18.37 -9.88 6.99
C GLY A 144 17.27 -10.34 6.04
N GLN A 145 16.04 -9.80 6.15
CA GLN A 145 14.96 -10.05 5.20
C GLN A 145 14.81 -8.89 4.20
N GLN A 146 14.13 -9.17 3.11
CA GLN A 146 13.73 -8.19 2.10
C GLN A 146 12.21 -8.22 1.96
N ARG A 147 11.63 -7.09 1.59
CA ARG A 147 10.22 -6.96 1.25
C ARG A 147 10.07 -6.47 -0.18
N LEU A 148 9.36 -7.20 -1.02
CA LEU A 148 9.00 -6.78 -2.37
C LEU A 148 7.55 -6.31 -2.39
N LEU A 149 7.34 -5.00 -2.56
CA LEU A 149 6.04 -4.34 -2.46
C LEU A 149 5.65 -3.75 -3.82
N LEU A 150 4.42 -4.02 -4.25
CA LEU A 150 3.73 -3.33 -5.33
C LEU A 150 2.72 -2.34 -4.75
N THR A 151 2.73 -1.11 -5.27
CA THR A 151 1.66 -0.15 -5.07
C THR A 151 1.15 0.40 -6.40
N LEU A 152 -0.16 0.51 -6.56
CA LEU A 152 -0.80 1.18 -7.68
C LEU A 152 -1.59 2.39 -7.18
N ASP A 153 -1.37 3.54 -7.80
CA ASP A 153 -2.03 4.80 -7.48
C ASP A 153 -2.78 5.37 -8.67
N PHE A 154 -3.78 6.20 -8.35
CA PHE A 154 -4.44 7.07 -9.32
C PHE A 154 -3.39 7.95 -10.02
N TYR A 155 -3.50 8.07 -11.33
CA TYR A 155 -2.67 8.95 -12.12
C TYR A 155 -3.50 9.58 -13.21
N ASP A 156 -3.85 10.85 -13.02
CA ASP A 156 -4.53 11.69 -14.01
C ASP A 156 -3.51 12.47 -14.86
#